data_AF-A0A955QMS3-F1
#
_entry.id   AF-A0A955QMS3-F1
#
_cell.length_a   1.000
_cell.length_b   1.000
_cell.length_c   1.000
_cell.angle_alpha   90.00
_cell.angle_beta   90.00
_cell.angle_gamma   90.00
#
_symmetry.space_group_name_H-M   'P 1'
#
loop_
_entity.id
_entity.type
_entity.pdbx_description
1 polymer ?
#
loop_
_entity_poly.entity_id
_entity_poly.type
_entity_poly.pdbx_seq_one_letter_code
_entity_poly.pdbx_strand_id
1 'polypeptide(L)'
;MHIPDKRIDDEMRSEQAGAWFVPANGGKETATLVKASTTILKAFLSGCPFGFIFGVKDSYLCSGVRIYDIPESPLLFCSVQRHEEEHSALRKILQEKQTTLFLFNELDVCMAWSNIKFMESDAKSVLEFFSSHGQLYCGEYTVEASAALDSFCFTVDSTQKIPGAVPIQTIEIPVSCGPWVSNRVHFLGNNDSQMVVLDDNDEGGMFEKTVWASLESVFPFSLHKSPQVHVGKKVRELTDVVAFHQFGTFLIEAKDLSIFKAGLDRARDRRVKGVQKQVKGALIS
;
A
#
# COMPACT_ATOMS: atom_id res chain seq x y z
N MET A 1 -5.94 4.59 14.89
CA MET A 1 -6.47 4.93 13.54
C MET A 1 -6.02 6.34 13.22
N HIS A 2 -5.43 6.56 12.05
CA HIS A 2 -5.03 7.87 11.57
C HIS A 2 -6.04 8.35 10.52
N ILE A 3 -6.41 9.63 10.58
CA ILE A 3 -7.23 10.28 9.57
C ILE A 3 -6.32 11.29 8.88
N PRO A 4 -5.94 11.06 7.61
CA PRO A 4 -5.10 12.00 6.87
C PRO A 4 -5.76 13.38 6.79
N ASP A 5 -4.94 14.43 6.67
CA ASP A 5 -5.47 15.73 6.27
C ASP A 5 -5.96 15.68 4.82
N LYS A 6 -6.76 16.67 4.43
CA LYS A 6 -7.44 16.66 3.14
C LYS A 6 -6.48 16.54 1.94
N ARG A 7 -5.32 17.19 1.98
CA ARG A 7 -4.35 17.14 0.87
C ARG A 7 -3.84 15.71 0.69
N ILE A 8 -3.39 15.10 1.79
CA ILE A 8 -2.86 13.73 1.76
C ILE A 8 -3.96 12.73 1.41
N ASP A 9 -5.20 12.91 1.89
CA ASP A 9 -6.35 12.07 1.49
C ASP A 9 -6.62 12.15 -0.03
N ASP A 10 -6.61 13.36 -0.59
CA ASP A 10 -6.82 13.58 -2.04
C ASP A 10 -5.68 12.93 -2.87
N GLU A 11 -4.42 13.06 -2.43
CA GLU A 11 -3.28 12.39 -3.06
C GLU A 11 -3.38 10.87 -2.97
N MET A 12 -3.67 10.34 -1.77
CA MET A 12 -3.82 8.91 -1.56
C MET A 12 -4.89 8.31 -2.46
N ARG A 13 -6.04 8.96 -2.60
CA ARG A 13 -7.12 8.53 -3.52
C ARG A 13 -6.68 8.49 -4.98
N SER A 14 -5.80 9.40 -5.39
CA SER A 14 -5.30 9.49 -6.77
C SER A 14 -4.21 8.48 -7.09
N GLU A 15 -3.48 8.03 -6.07
CA GLU A 15 -2.35 7.11 -6.21
C GLU A 15 -2.75 5.65 -5.96
N GLN A 16 -2.17 4.72 -6.71
CA GLN A 16 -2.41 3.28 -6.47
C GLN A 16 -1.66 2.77 -5.24
N ALA A 17 -0.47 3.32 -4.99
CA ALA A 17 0.38 3.02 -3.86
C ALA A 17 1.34 4.19 -3.62
N GLY A 18 1.81 4.34 -2.39
CA GLY A 18 2.71 5.43 -2.05
C GLY A 18 3.09 5.44 -0.58
N ALA A 19 3.97 6.36 -0.23
CA ALA A 19 4.33 6.63 1.15
C ALA A 19 4.48 8.11 1.41
N TRP A 20 3.94 8.52 2.57
CA TRP A 20 3.89 9.91 2.99
C TRP A 20 4.44 10.03 4.41
N PHE A 21 5.23 11.06 4.64
CA PHE A 21 5.74 11.41 5.97
C PHE A 21 5.04 12.69 6.38
N VAL A 22 4.14 12.61 7.37
CA VAL A 22 3.16 13.66 7.62
C VAL A 22 3.17 14.11 9.08
N PRO A 23 2.85 15.38 9.36
CA PRO A 23 2.52 15.79 10.72
C PRO A 23 1.23 15.10 11.18
N ALA A 24 1.13 14.80 12.48
CA ALA A 24 -0.06 14.22 13.10
C ALA A 24 -0.48 15.04 14.32
N ASN A 25 -1.75 14.94 14.71
CA ASN A 25 -2.30 15.58 15.92
C ASN A 25 -2.00 17.09 15.99
N GLY A 26 -2.23 17.79 14.87
CA GLY A 26 -1.96 19.24 14.74
C GLY A 26 -0.46 19.58 14.74
N GLY A 27 0.40 18.69 14.26
CA GLY A 27 1.86 18.87 14.19
C GLY A 27 2.62 18.49 15.46
N LYS A 28 1.91 18.10 16.53
CA LYS A 28 2.54 17.65 17.78
C LYS A 28 3.27 16.33 17.62
N GLU A 29 2.73 15.46 16.77
CA GLU A 29 3.29 14.15 16.46
C GLU A 29 3.63 14.05 14.97
N THR A 30 4.21 12.94 14.58
CA THR A 30 4.49 12.59 13.18
C THR A 30 3.90 11.22 12.89
N ALA A 31 3.61 10.96 11.61
CA ALA A 31 3.18 9.66 11.15
C ALA A 31 3.84 9.35 9.80
N THR A 32 4.02 8.06 9.53
CA THR A 32 4.28 7.56 8.19
C THR A 32 3.04 6.82 7.70
N LEU A 33 2.56 7.17 6.51
CA LEU A 33 1.44 6.49 5.88
C LEU A 33 1.98 5.70 4.70
N VAL A 34 1.54 4.45 4.54
CA VAL A 34 1.84 3.64 3.36
C VAL A 34 0.52 3.15 2.78
N LYS A 35 0.25 3.49 1.52
CA LYS A 35 -0.83 2.92 0.73
C LYS A 35 -0.25 1.82 -0.16
N ALA A 36 -0.84 0.63 -0.11
CA ALA A 36 -0.49 -0.46 -1.01
C ALA A 36 -1.65 -1.48 -1.09
N SER A 37 -1.56 -2.42 -2.03
CA SER A 37 -2.56 -3.49 -2.11
C SER A 37 -2.65 -4.30 -0.80
N THR A 38 -3.84 -4.79 -0.48
CA THR A 38 -4.10 -5.64 0.70
C THR A 38 -3.10 -6.80 0.82
N THR A 39 -2.69 -7.41 -0.29
CA THR A 39 -1.67 -8.47 -0.32
C THR A 39 -0.31 -8.01 0.25
N ILE A 40 0.12 -6.79 -0.08
CA ILE A 40 1.36 -6.20 0.42
C ILE A 40 1.22 -5.82 1.89
N LEU A 41 0.05 -5.31 2.30
CA LEU A 41 -0.21 -5.02 3.71
C LEU A 41 -0.13 -6.29 4.57
N LYS A 42 -0.67 -7.42 4.09
CA LYS A 42 -0.52 -8.72 4.76
C LYS A 42 0.95 -9.16 4.83
N ALA A 43 1.77 -8.84 3.83
CA ALA A 43 3.20 -9.13 3.87
C ALA A 43 3.90 -8.37 5.01
N PHE A 44 3.57 -7.08 5.23
CA PHE A 44 4.04 -6.33 6.40
C PHE A 44 3.69 -7.03 7.71
N LEU A 45 2.44 -7.44 7.88
CA LEU A 45 1.96 -8.15 9.07
C LEU A 45 2.67 -9.50 9.28
N SER A 46 3.09 -10.14 8.19
CA SER A 46 3.88 -11.39 8.21
C SER A 46 5.36 -11.17 8.55
N GLY A 47 5.78 -9.94 8.86
CA GLY A 47 7.16 -9.61 9.21
C GLY A 47 8.08 -9.43 8.00
N CYS A 48 7.53 -9.11 6.82
CA CYS A 48 8.32 -8.83 5.63
C CYS A 48 9.28 -7.65 5.88
N PRO A 49 10.60 -7.81 5.63
CA PRO A 49 11.54 -6.70 5.72
C PRO A 49 11.19 -5.60 4.73
N PHE A 50 11.43 -4.35 5.13
CA PHE A 50 11.33 -3.20 4.24
C PHE A 50 12.25 -2.07 4.70
N GLY A 51 12.50 -1.13 3.80
CA GLY A 51 13.33 0.04 4.03
C GLY A 51 12.74 1.29 3.39
N PHE A 52 13.14 2.45 3.91
CA PHE A 52 12.93 3.72 3.23
C PHE A 52 14.19 4.08 2.45
N ILE A 53 13.99 4.53 1.22
CA ILE A 53 15.05 4.98 0.33
C ILE A 53 14.84 6.43 -0.04
N PHE A 54 15.90 7.20 -0.03
CA PHE A 54 15.88 8.64 -0.31
C PHE A 54 16.94 8.98 -1.35
N GLY A 55 16.64 9.96 -2.19
CA GLY A 55 17.57 10.51 -3.17
C GLY A 55 17.28 11.99 -3.39
N VAL A 56 18.30 12.76 -3.74
CA VAL A 56 18.12 14.18 -4.08
C VAL A 56 18.73 14.44 -5.44
N LYS A 57 17.95 15.08 -6.32
CA LYS A 57 18.42 15.58 -7.61
C LYS A 57 17.98 17.02 -7.76
N ASP A 58 18.91 17.95 -8.01
CA ASP A 58 18.61 19.36 -8.26
C ASP A 58 17.65 20.00 -7.24
N SER A 59 17.81 19.70 -5.95
CA SER A 59 16.95 20.06 -4.80
C SER A 59 15.62 19.28 -4.63
N TYR A 60 15.22 18.45 -5.59
CA TYR A 60 14.04 17.59 -5.45
C TYR A 60 14.36 16.37 -4.59
N LEU A 61 13.72 16.28 -3.41
CA LEU A 61 13.79 15.11 -2.56
C LEU A 61 12.84 14.03 -3.09
N CYS A 62 13.42 12.92 -3.51
CA CYS A 62 12.68 11.71 -3.82
C CYS A 62 12.72 10.77 -2.62
N SER A 63 11.60 10.11 -2.33
CA SER A 63 11.49 9.07 -1.31
C SER A 63 10.85 7.83 -1.89
N GLY A 64 11.13 6.69 -1.30
CA GLY A 64 10.49 5.44 -1.67
C GLY A 64 10.46 4.44 -0.52
N VAL A 65 9.62 3.42 -0.71
CA VAL A 65 9.55 2.26 0.18
C VAL A 65 9.90 1.04 -0.63
N ARG A 66 10.93 0.31 -0.20
CA ARG A 66 11.27 -0.99 -0.76
C ARG A 66 10.82 -2.08 0.20
N ILE A 67 9.93 -2.95 -0.27
CA ILE A 67 9.32 -4.03 0.49
C ILE A 67 9.82 -5.34 -0.11
N TYR A 68 10.52 -6.15 0.68
CA TYR A 68 11.12 -7.40 0.23
C TYR A 68 10.08 -8.54 0.23
N ASP A 69 8.91 -8.27 -0.35
CA ASP A 69 7.77 -9.19 -0.39
C ASP A 69 8.06 -10.40 -1.28
N ILE A 70 8.88 -10.21 -2.32
CA ILE A 70 9.50 -11.25 -3.13
C ILE A 70 11.02 -11.03 -3.06
N PRO A 71 11.81 -11.96 -2.49
CA PRO A 71 13.24 -11.74 -2.25
C PRO A 71 14.06 -11.32 -3.48
N GLU A 72 13.73 -11.87 -4.65
CA GLU A 72 14.42 -11.60 -5.92
C GLU A 72 13.88 -10.38 -6.68
N SER A 73 12.73 -9.85 -6.27
CA SER A 73 12.05 -8.76 -6.98
C SER A 73 11.20 -7.95 -6.00
N PRO A 74 11.83 -7.21 -5.06
CA PRO A 74 11.13 -6.42 -4.05
C PRO A 74 10.18 -5.43 -4.72
N LEU A 75 9.01 -5.24 -4.12
CA LEU A 75 8.14 -4.14 -4.51
C LEU A 75 8.77 -2.81 -4.11
N LEU A 76 8.70 -1.84 -5.01
CA LEU A 76 9.23 -0.50 -4.81
C LEU A 76 8.18 0.53 -5.21
N PHE A 77 7.92 1.47 -4.31
CA PHE A 77 7.14 2.68 -4.61
C PHE A 77 8.06 3.88 -4.47
N CYS A 78 7.95 4.85 -5.39
CA CYS A 78 8.75 6.07 -5.39
C CYS A 78 7.85 7.29 -5.57
N SER A 79 8.20 8.37 -4.89
CA SER A 79 7.50 9.66 -4.97
C SER A 79 8.50 10.81 -4.83
N VAL A 80 8.08 12.01 -5.22
CA VAL A 80 8.81 13.25 -4.96
C VAL A 80 8.09 14.00 -3.84
N GLN A 81 8.81 14.35 -2.78
CA GLN A 81 8.29 15.19 -1.70
C GLN A 81 8.40 16.66 -2.11
N ARG A 82 7.25 17.34 -2.14
CA ARG A 82 7.14 18.72 -2.65
C ARG A 82 6.52 19.69 -1.65
N HIS A 83 6.28 19.23 -0.43
CA HIS A 83 5.60 20.00 0.59
C HIS A 83 6.48 20.18 1.83
N GLU A 84 6.53 21.41 2.34
CA GLU A 84 7.41 21.78 3.46
C GLU A 84 7.06 21.01 4.74
N GLU A 85 5.76 20.75 4.96
CA GLU A 85 5.28 19.97 6.08
C GLU A 85 5.76 18.51 6.03
N GLU A 86 5.93 17.94 4.84
CA GLU A 86 6.44 16.57 4.68
C GLU A 86 7.94 16.51 4.96
N HIS A 87 8.71 17.46 4.44
CA HIS A 87 10.14 17.57 4.74
C HIS A 87 10.37 17.77 6.24
N SER A 88 9.56 18.63 6.86
CA SER A 88 9.63 18.91 8.29
C SER A 88 9.25 17.69 9.13
N ALA A 89 8.19 16.98 8.75
CA ALA A 89 7.79 15.73 9.40
C ALA A 89 8.86 14.66 9.28
N LEU A 90 9.42 14.45 8.09
CA LEU A 90 10.50 13.49 7.86
C LEU A 90 11.73 13.81 8.70
N ARG A 91 12.17 15.07 8.74
CA ARG A 91 13.30 15.49 9.60
C ARG A 91 13.02 15.20 11.07
N LYS A 92 11.81 15.50 11.56
CA LYS A 92 11.40 15.21 12.93
C LYS A 92 11.36 13.70 13.23
N ILE A 93 10.83 12.89 12.31
CA ILE A 93 10.84 11.43 12.40
C ILE A 93 12.27 10.89 12.55
N LEU A 94 13.21 11.39 11.74
CA LEU A 94 14.62 10.98 11.79
C LEU A 94 15.30 11.45 13.08
N GLN A 95 15.00 12.65 13.58
CA GLN A 95 15.52 13.16 14.85
C GLN A 95 15.02 12.35 16.06
N GLU A 96 13.73 12.01 16.07
CA GLU A 96 13.09 11.20 17.10
C GLU A 96 13.46 9.71 16.96
N LYS A 97 13.97 9.29 15.80
CA LYS A 97 14.39 7.92 15.45
C LYS A 97 13.24 6.90 15.51
N GLN A 98 12.01 7.37 15.56
CA GLN A 98 10.81 6.55 15.64
C GLN A 98 9.58 7.35 15.17
N THR A 99 8.54 6.63 14.75
CA THR A 99 7.22 7.19 14.44
C THR A 99 6.20 6.06 14.39
N THR A 100 4.93 6.37 14.11
CA THR A 100 3.90 5.36 13.85
C THR A 100 3.67 5.22 12.36
N LEU A 101 3.75 3.98 11.87
CA LEU A 101 3.42 3.59 10.51
C LEU A 101 1.95 3.15 10.44
N PHE A 102 1.18 3.76 9.55
CA PHE A 102 -0.21 3.41 9.25
C PHE A 102 -0.30 2.83 7.83
N LEU A 103 -0.99 1.70 7.71
CA LEU A 103 -1.19 0.99 6.46
C LEU A 103 -2.59 1.25 5.91
N PHE A 104 -2.66 1.69 4.66
CA PHE A 104 -3.89 1.95 3.92
C PHE A 104 -3.97 1.01 2.71
N ASN A 105 -5.16 0.45 2.48
CA ASN A 105 -5.36 -0.43 1.33
C ASN A 105 -5.83 0.34 0.08
N GLU A 106 -6.13 -0.40 -0.98
CA GLU A 106 -6.69 0.11 -2.24
C GLU A 106 -8.03 0.86 -2.10
N LEU A 107 -8.74 0.73 -0.98
CA LEU A 107 -9.98 1.46 -0.68
C LEU A 107 -9.74 2.70 0.20
N ASP A 108 -8.49 3.13 0.37
CA ASP A 108 -8.10 4.29 1.17
C ASP A 108 -8.47 4.19 2.66
N VAL A 109 -8.66 2.96 3.17
CA VAL A 109 -8.97 2.73 4.60
C VAL A 109 -7.75 2.29 5.39
N CYS A 110 -7.58 2.83 6.59
CA CYS A 110 -6.50 2.47 7.51
C CYS A 110 -6.73 1.06 8.08
N MET A 111 -6.02 0.07 7.56
CA MET A 111 -6.21 -1.35 7.88
C MET A 111 -5.40 -1.80 9.10
N ALA A 112 -4.21 -1.27 9.31
CA ALA A 112 -3.34 -1.64 10.42
C ALA A 112 -2.32 -0.55 10.73
N TRP A 113 -1.65 -0.69 11.87
CA TRP A 113 -0.56 0.21 12.25
C TRP A 113 0.48 -0.48 13.14
N SER A 114 1.69 0.07 13.17
CA SER A 114 2.78 -0.35 14.07
C SER A 114 3.70 0.82 14.38
N ASN A 115 4.33 0.79 15.55
CA ASN A 115 5.40 1.73 15.86
C ASN A 115 6.69 1.26 15.18
N ILE A 116 7.34 2.16 14.45
CA ILE A 116 8.58 1.88 13.72
C ILE A 116 9.76 2.62 14.34
N LYS A 117 10.95 2.04 14.20
CA LYS A 117 12.20 2.59 14.71
C LYS A 117 13.31 2.49 13.67
N PHE A 118 14.23 3.45 13.73
CA PHE A 118 15.44 3.50 12.90
C PHE A 118 16.67 3.34 13.77
N MET A 119 17.76 2.83 13.20
CA MET A 119 19.06 2.89 13.88
C MET A 119 19.53 4.34 13.93
N GLU A 120 20.21 4.72 15.01
CA GLU A 120 20.73 6.08 15.19
C GLU A 120 21.73 6.48 14.10
N SER A 121 22.62 5.56 13.70
CA SER A 121 23.57 5.77 12.60
C SER A 121 22.87 6.08 11.28
N ASP A 122 21.78 5.36 11.00
CA ASP A 122 21.05 5.45 9.75
C ASP A 122 20.28 6.76 9.68
N ALA A 123 19.56 7.10 10.75
CA ALA A 123 18.83 8.35 10.86
C ALA A 123 19.77 9.57 10.75
N LYS A 124 20.95 9.52 11.40
CA LYS A 124 21.97 10.57 11.30
C LYS A 124 22.50 10.71 9.86
N SER A 125 22.78 9.58 9.20
CA SER A 125 23.29 9.59 7.82
C SER A 125 22.30 10.20 6.85
N VAL A 126 20.99 9.94 7.02
CA VAL A 126 19.94 10.57 6.19
C VAL A 126 19.82 12.06 6.48
N LEU A 127 19.89 12.49 7.75
CA LEU A 127 19.87 13.92 8.10
C LEU A 127 21.08 14.68 7.54
N GLU A 128 22.27 14.08 7.59
CA GLU A 128 23.48 14.63 6.96
C GLU A 128 23.34 14.70 5.45
N PHE A 129 22.79 13.65 4.83
CA PHE A 129 22.49 13.60 3.40
C PHE A 129 21.53 14.71 2.97
N PHE A 130 20.47 15.01 3.74
CA PHE A 130 19.58 16.13 3.41
C PHE A 130 20.24 17.49 3.63
N SER A 131 21.12 17.60 4.62
CA SER A 131 21.79 18.86 4.95
C SER A 131 22.85 19.25 3.90
N SER A 132 23.48 18.25 3.24
CA SER A 132 24.47 18.51 2.19
C SER A 132 23.88 19.05 0.89
N HIS A 133 22.56 18.93 0.69
CA HIS A 133 21.86 19.37 -0.53
C HIS A 133 21.16 20.73 -0.39
N GLY A 134 21.32 21.42 0.74
CA GLY A 134 20.75 22.75 0.96
C GLY A 134 19.23 22.77 1.12
N GLN A 135 18.59 23.80 0.57
CA GLN A 135 17.12 23.94 0.62
C GLN A 135 16.47 22.99 -0.39
N LEU A 136 15.53 22.18 0.09
CA LEU A 136 14.76 21.26 -0.75
C LEU A 136 13.61 21.99 -1.46
N TYR A 137 13.25 21.51 -2.64
CA TYR A 137 12.19 22.09 -3.46
C TYR A 137 10.81 21.90 -2.81
N CYS A 138 10.04 23.00 -2.75
CA CYS A 138 8.62 22.97 -2.39
C CYS A 138 7.80 23.67 -3.47
N GLY A 139 6.72 23.04 -3.95
CA GLY A 139 5.88 23.61 -4.99
C GLY A 139 5.14 22.60 -5.85
N GLU A 140 4.70 23.05 -7.02
CA GLU A 140 3.94 22.24 -7.99
C GLU A 140 4.75 21.08 -8.56
N TYR A 141 4.06 20.07 -9.11
CA TYR A 141 4.72 18.97 -9.79
C TYR A 141 5.13 19.42 -11.19
N THR A 142 6.43 19.65 -11.39
CA THR A 142 6.98 20.12 -12.67
C THR A 142 7.62 19.00 -13.50
N VAL A 143 8.04 19.33 -14.73
CA VAL A 143 8.80 18.41 -15.59
C VAL A 143 10.14 18.04 -14.95
N GLU A 144 10.76 18.97 -14.21
CA GLU A 144 12.00 18.73 -13.47
C GLU A 144 11.77 17.78 -12.28
N ALA A 145 10.63 17.90 -11.58
CA ALA A 145 10.24 16.94 -10.55
C ALA A 145 10.05 15.53 -11.13
N SER A 146 9.42 15.41 -12.29
CA SER A 146 9.29 14.14 -13.02
C SER A 146 10.65 13.58 -13.41
N ALA A 147 11.54 14.39 -13.98
CA ALA A 147 12.89 13.95 -14.36
C ALA A 147 13.76 13.57 -13.15
N ALA A 148 13.52 14.21 -11.99
CA ALA A 148 14.14 13.83 -10.73
C ALA A 148 13.67 12.46 -10.25
N LEU A 149 12.35 12.21 -10.29
CA LEU A 149 11.77 10.92 -9.96
C LEU A 149 12.27 9.81 -10.89
N ASP A 150 12.32 10.07 -12.20
CA ASP A 150 12.85 9.14 -13.20
C ASP A 150 14.30 8.74 -12.91
N SER A 151 15.15 9.73 -12.57
CA SER A 151 16.55 9.50 -12.19
C SER A 151 16.65 8.70 -10.88
N PHE A 152 15.77 8.98 -9.92
CA PHE A 152 15.68 8.22 -8.68
C PHE A 152 15.29 6.76 -8.94
N CYS A 153 14.16 6.52 -9.61
CA CYS A 153 13.67 5.19 -9.98
C CYS A 153 14.74 4.38 -10.73
N PHE A 154 15.39 4.99 -11.73
CA PHE A 154 16.49 4.38 -12.48
C PHE A 154 17.68 3.99 -11.58
N THR A 155 18.02 4.82 -10.60
CA THR A 155 19.13 4.56 -9.67
C THR A 155 18.79 3.41 -8.72
N VAL A 156 17.58 3.38 -8.18
CA VAL A 156 17.19 2.43 -7.13
C VAL A 156 16.69 1.09 -7.68
N ASP A 157 16.38 1.04 -8.98
CA ASP A 157 15.98 -0.16 -9.70
C ASP A 157 16.67 -0.22 -11.08
N SER A 158 17.80 -0.93 -11.09
CA SER A 158 18.61 -1.13 -12.31
C SER A 158 17.91 -1.90 -13.43
N THR A 159 16.73 -2.49 -13.18
CA THR A 159 15.95 -3.18 -14.22
C THR A 159 15.15 -2.22 -15.08
N GLN A 160 14.93 -0.98 -14.60
CA GLN A 160 14.21 0.04 -15.34
C GLN A 160 15.11 0.70 -16.37
N LYS A 161 14.58 0.85 -17.59
CA LYS A 161 15.24 1.59 -18.68
C LYS A 161 14.47 2.87 -18.92
N ILE A 162 14.92 3.96 -18.29
CA ILE A 162 14.28 5.27 -18.40
C ILE A 162 15.17 6.19 -19.26
N PRO A 163 14.74 6.60 -20.46
CA PRO A 163 15.52 7.49 -21.31
C PRO A 163 15.84 8.82 -20.63
N GLY A 164 17.11 9.23 -20.65
CA GLY A 164 17.54 10.51 -20.08
C GLY A 164 17.70 10.53 -18.55
N ALA A 165 17.35 9.45 -17.86
CA ALA A 165 17.64 9.29 -16.43
C ALA A 165 19.14 9.15 -16.18
N VAL A 166 19.62 9.75 -15.09
CA VAL A 166 21.02 9.69 -14.67
C VAL A 166 21.14 9.09 -13.27
N PRO A 167 22.22 8.35 -12.96
CA PRO A 167 22.46 7.90 -11.59
C PRO A 167 22.57 9.08 -10.62
N ILE A 168 21.92 8.97 -9.47
CA ILE A 168 22.01 9.97 -8.38
C ILE A 168 22.50 9.32 -7.09
N GLN A 169 22.90 10.14 -6.11
CA GLN A 169 23.21 9.61 -4.78
C GLN A 169 21.90 9.23 -4.08
N THR A 170 21.86 8.03 -3.52
CA THR A 170 20.73 7.52 -2.74
C THR A 170 21.20 6.93 -1.42
N ILE A 171 20.34 7.00 -0.42
CA ILE A 171 20.53 6.35 0.88
C ILE A 171 19.30 5.53 1.22
N GLU A 172 19.50 4.28 1.62
CA GLU A 172 18.45 3.39 2.08
C GLU A 172 18.68 3.04 3.54
N ILE A 173 17.62 3.08 4.34
CA ILE A 173 17.64 2.74 5.75
C ILE A 173 16.62 1.64 6.04
N PRO A 174 17.01 0.56 6.73
CA PRO A 174 16.08 -0.48 7.15
C PRO A 174 15.15 0.04 8.25
N VAL A 175 13.94 -0.52 8.31
CA VAL A 175 12.94 -0.17 9.32
C VAL A 175 12.71 -1.35 10.25
N SER A 176 12.74 -1.09 11.57
CA SER A 176 12.32 -2.08 12.57
C SER A 176 10.88 -1.80 13.01
N CYS A 177 10.00 -2.79 12.85
CA CYS A 177 8.62 -2.71 13.30
C CYS A 177 8.43 -3.32 14.68
N GLY A 178 7.61 -2.66 15.51
CA GLY A 178 6.98 -3.29 16.67
C GLY A 178 5.82 -4.21 16.27
N PRO A 179 5.07 -4.72 17.26
CA PRO A 179 3.88 -5.53 17.02
C PRO A 179 2.84 -4.77 16.17
N TRP A 180 2.26 -5.46 15.21
CA TRP A 180 1.17 -4.92 14.39
C TRP A 180 -0.15 -4.92 15.15
N VAL A 181 -0.94 -3.87 14.93
CA VAL A 181 -2.32 -3.76 15.42
C VAL A 181 -3.24 -3.60 14.22
N SER A 182 -4.06 -4.62 13.96
CA SER A 182 -5.07 -4.60 12.90
C SER A 182 -6.33 -3.87 13.36
N ASN A 183 -6.85 -3.00 12.51
CA ASN A 183 -8.13 -2.33 12.74
C ASN A 183 -9.28 -3.22 12.27
N ARG A 184 -10.41 -3.15 12.97
CA ARG A 184 -11.68 -3.71 12.51
C ARG A 184 -12.41 -2.64 11.72
N VAL A 185 -12.37 -2.75 10.40
CA VAL A 185 -13.00 -1.77 9.49
C VAL A 185 -14.39 -2.26 9.12
N HIS A 186 -15.40 -1.43 9.34
CA HIS A 186 -16.79 -1.73 9.02
C HIS A 186 -17.22 -0.91 7.80
N PHE A 187 -17.64 -1.60 6.75
CA PHE A 187 -18.31 -1.01 5.60
C PHE A 187 -19.81 -1.17 5.79
N LEU A 188 -20.52 -0.05 5.82
CA LEU A 188 -21.98 -0.01 6.00
C LEU A 188 -22.62 0.26 4.64
N GLY A 189 -23.39 -0.71 4.15
CA GLY A 189 -24.26 -0.55 2.99
C GLY A 189 -25.68 -0.22 3.41
N ASN A 190 -26.57 -0.12 2.42
CA ASN A 190 -27.98 0.19 2.69
C ASN A 190 -28.72 -1.01 3.29
N ASN A 191 -28.37 -2.23 2.87
CA ASN A 191 -29.06 -3.46 3.25
C ASN A 191 -28.19 -4.45 4.04
N ASP A 192 -26.87 -4.28 4.01
CA ASP A 192 -25.92 -5.20 4.63
C ASP A 192 -24.68 -4.43 5.13
N SER A 193 -23.85 -5.09 5.93
CA SER A 193 -22.58 -4.54 6.40
C SER A 193 -21.50 -5.61 6.41
N GLN A 194 -20.28 -5.21 6.05
CA GLN A 194 -19.14 -6.11 6.04
C GLN A 194 -18.04 -5.60 6.95
N MET A 195 -17.50 -6.49 7.78
CA MET A 195 -16.31 -6.22 8.60
C MET A 195 -15.09 -6.85 7.94
N VAL A 196 -14.07 -6.03 7.70
CA VAL A 196 -12.78 -6.44 7.17
C VAL A 196 -11.72 -6.24 8.24
N VAL A 197 -10.89 -7.27 8.46
CA VAL A 197 -9.76 -7.25 9.37
C VAL A 197 -8.56 -7.85 8.64
N LEU A 198 -7.41 -7.17 8.69
CA LEU A 198 -6.28 -7.52 7.83
C LEU A 198 -5.58 -8.83 8.22
N ASP A 199 -5.60 -9.19 9.52
CA ASP A 199 -4.97 -10.40 10.07
C ASP A 199 -5.92 -11.60 10.20
N ASP A 200 -7.08 -11.57 9.53
CA ASP A 200 -7.98 -12.71 9.50
C ASP A 200 -7.35 -13.89 8.73
N ASN A 201 -7.43 -15.09 9.31
CA ASN A 201 -6.92 -16.32 8.71
C ASN A 201 -7.77 -16.79 7.52
N ASP A 202 -9.02 -16.34 7.43
CA ASP A 202 -9.88 -16.52 6.27
C ASP A 202 -9.64 -15.40 5.23
N GLU A 203 -8.45 -15.44 4.64
CA GLU A 203 -8.01 -14.45 3.66
C GLU A 203 -8.92 -14.36 2.42
N GLY A 204 -9.53 -15.48 2.00
CA GLY A 204 -10.46 -15.55 0.89
C GLY A 204 -11.77 -14.84 1.22
N GLY A 205 -12.39 -15.19 2.35
CA GLY A 205 -13.60 -14.51 2.82
C GLY A 205 -13.38 -13.02 3.06
N MET A 206 -12.20 -12.59 3.53
CA MET A 206 -11.88 -11.15 3.62
C MET A 206 -11.83 -10.48 2.25
N PHE A 207 -11.25 -11.13 1.25
CA PHE A 207 -11.17 -10.56 -0.09
C PHE A 207 -12.56 -10.37 -0.71
N GLU A 208 -13.46 -11.35 -0.54
CA GLU A 208 -14.86 -11.21 -0.97
C GLU A 208 -15.57 -10.02 -0.30
N LYS A 209 -15.34 -9.81 1.00
CA LYS A 209 -15.92 -8.68 1.74
C LYS A 209 -15.39 -7.34 1.24
N THR A 210 -14.09 -7.25 0.92
CA THR A 210 -13.49 -6.06 0.30
C THR A 210 -14.06 -5.80 -1.10
N VAL A 211 -14.24 -6.84 -1.91
CA VAL A 211 -14.90 -6.74 -3.22
C VAL A 211 -16.32 -6.22 -3.07
N TRP A 212 -17.11 -6.78 -2.15
CA TRP A 212 -18.45 -6.29 -1.84
C TRP A 212 -18.42 -4.81 -1.43
N ALA A 213 -17.54 -4.44 -0.51
CA ALA A 213 -17.42 -3.06 -0.02
C ALA A 213 -17.09 -2.06 -1.14
N SER A 214 -16.25 -2.45 -2.10
CA SER A 214 -15.88 -1.61 -3.23
C SER A 214 -17.04 -1.35 -4.21
N LEU A 215 -18.03 -2.23 -4.23
CA LEU A 215 -19.15 -2.20 -5.19
C LEU A 215 -20.44 -1.64 -4.58
N GLU A 216 -20.54 -1.54 -3.26
CA GLU A 216 -21.77 -1.17 -2.57
C GLU A 216 -22.27 0.24 -2.97
N SER A 217 -21.38 1.18 -3.19
CA SER A 217 -21.75 2.53 -3.65
C SER A 217 -22.32 2.56 -5.07
N VAL A 218 -21.98 1.55 -5.88
CA VAL A 218 -22.44 1.41 -7.28
C VAL A 218 -23.74 0.61 -7.35
N PHE A 219 -23.91 -0.39 -6.49
CA PHE A 219 -25.07 -1.31 -6.48
C PHE A 219 -25.80 -1.37 -5.12
N PRO A 220 -26.24 -0.23 -4.57
CA PRO A 220 -26.65 -0.12 -3.17
C PRO A 220 -27.88 -0.96 -2.76
N PHE A 221 -28.65 -1.48 -3.71
CA PHE A 221 -29.85 -2.28 -3.44
C PHE A 221 -29.84 -3.64 -4.14
N SER A 222 -28.79 -3.94 -4.89
CA SER A 222 -28.74 -5.09 -5.79
C SER A 222 -27.44 -5.88 -5.69
N LEU A 223 -26.62 -5.58 -4.68
CA LEU A 223 -25.38 -6.28 -4.39
C LEU A 223 -25.61 -7.36 -3.32
N HIS A 224 -25.18 -8.59 -3.62
CA HIS A 224 -25.31 -9.73 -2.74
C HIS A 224 -24.00 -10.49 -2.66
N LYS A 225 -23.50 -10.75 -1.45
CA LYS A 225 -22.34 -11.61 -1.22
C LYS A 225 -22.79 -13.07 -1.06
N SER A 226 -22.06 -14.00 -1.69
CA SER A 226 -22.22 -15.45 -1.59
C SER A 226 -23.67 -15.97 -1.76
N PRO A 227 -24.45 -15.50 -2.76
CA PRO A 227 -25.84 -15.92 -2.92
C PRO A 227 -25.96 -17.43 -3.16
N GLN A 228 -26.99 -18.01 -2.55
CA GLN A 228 -27.26 -19.44 -2.60
C GLN A 228 -28.36 -19.77 -3.61
N VAL A 229 -28.14 -20.79 -4.44
CA VAL A 229 -29.09 -21.29 -5.44
C VAL A 229 -29.40 -22.77 -5.23
N HIS A 230 -30.60 -23.19 -5.64
CA HIS A 230 -31.00 -24.58 -5.62
C HIS A 230 -30.74 -25.23 -6.98
N VAL A 231 -29.89 -26.26 -7.01
CA VAL A 231 -29.66 -27.11 -8.19
C VAL A 231 -30.19 -28.51 -7.88
N GLY A 232 -31.41 -28.77 -8.34
CA GLY A 232 -32.17 -29.97 -7.95
C GLY A 232 -32.48 -29.96 -6.46
N LYS A 233 -31.96 -30.95 -5.71
CA LYS A 233 -32.14 -31.05 -4.24
C LYS A 233 -31.00 -30.42 -3.43
N LYS A 234 -29.96 -29.89 -4.07
CA LYS A 234 -28.78 -29.35 -3.39
C LYS A 234 -28.81 -27.82 -3.40
N VAL A 235 -28.47 -27.22 -2.28
CA VAL A 235 -28.14 -25.79 -2.19
C VAL A 235 -26.64 -25.64 -2.48
N ARG A 236 -26.30 -24.70 -3.34
CA ARG A 236 -24.91 -24.35 -3.66
C ARG A 236 -24.78 -22.84 -3.75
N GLU A 237 -23.59 -22.35 -3.46
CA GLU A 237 -23.20 -20.99 -3.78
C GLU A 237 -23.17 -20.80 -5.30
N LEU A 238 -23.73 -19.69 -5.76
CA LEU A 238 -23.76 -19.34 -7.19
C LEU A 238 -22.41 -18.77 -7.64
N THR A 239 -21.88 -17.83 -6.86
CA THR A 239 -20.59 -17.15 -7.04
C THR A 239 -20.33 -16.31 -5.78
N ASP A 240 -19.13 -15.75 -5.65
CA ASP A 240 -18.72 -15.00 -4.47
C ASP A 240 -19.48 -13.67 -4.31
N VAL A 241 -19.73 -12.93 -5.40
CA VAL A 241 -20.52 -11.68 -5.38
C VAL A 241 -21.41 -11.56 -6.63
N VAL A 242 -22.67 -11.16 -6.44
CA VAL A 242 -23.61 -10.86 -7.53
C VAL A 242 -24.12 -9.44 -7.43
N ALA A 243 -24.16 -8.75 -8.57
CA ALA A 243 -24.78 -7.43 -8.69
C ALA A 243 -25.79 -7.38 -9.84
N PHE A 244 -26.92 -6.68 -9.66
CA PHE A 244 -27.91 -6.44 -10.71
C PHE A 244 -27.97 -4.97 -11.12
N HIS A 245 -28.08 -4.72 -12.42
CA HIS A 245 -28.29 -3.40 -13.00
C HIS A 245 -29.28 -3.48 -14.16
N GLN A 246 -29.89 -2.35 -14.54
CA GLN A 246 -30.80 -2.31 -15.69
C GLN A 246 -30.16 -2.76 -17.02
N PHE A 247 -28.83 -2.72 -17.11
CA PHE A 247 -28.08 -3.14 -18.31
C PHE A 247 -27.48 -4.54 -18.21
N GLY A 248 -27.64 -5.25 -17.08
CA GLY A 248 -27.12 -6.60 -16.96
C GLY A 248 -26.94 -7.09 -15.53
N THR A 249 -26.55 -8.36 -15.43
CA THR A 249 -26.17 -9.03 -14.20
C THR A 249 -24.67 -9.28 -14.21
N PHE A 250 -24.02 -8.97 -13.11
CA PHE A 250 -22.59 -9.20 -12.90
C PHE A 250 -22.43 -10.34 -11.91
N LEU A 251 -21.74 -11.40 -12.32
CA LEU A 251 -21.32 -12.51 -11.47
C LEU A 251 -19.80 -12.37 -11.28
N ILE A 252 -19.35 -12.27 -10.02
CA ILE A 252 -17.97 -11.93 -9.70
C ILE A 252 -17.41 -13.03 -8.81
N GLU A 253 -16.42 -13.72 -9.36
CA GLU A 253 -15.63 -14.72 -8.65
C GLU A 253 -14.32 -14.08 -8.17
N ALA A 254 -14.13 -14.06 -6.86
CA ALA A 254 -12.96 -13.53 -6.18
C ALA A 254 -11.94 -14.64 -5.92
N LYS A 255 -10.66 -14.35 -6.16
CA LYS A 255 -9.56 -15.26 -5.84
C LYS A 255 -8.44 -14.49 -5.16
N ASP A 256 -8.18 -14.87 -3.92
CA ASP A 256 -7.11 -14.30 -3.12
C ASP A 256 -5.81 -15.11 -3.24
N LEU A 257 -4.69 -14.39 -3.26
CA LEU A 257 -3.36 -14.96 -3.08
C LEU A 257 -3.04 -14.94 -1.59
N SER A 258 -3.36 -16.04 -0.92
CA SER A 258 -3.06 -16.21 0.50
C SER A 258 -1.59 -15.91 0.78
N ILE A 259 -1.32 -15.02 1.74
CA ILE A 259 0.01 -14.65 2.20
C ILE A 259 0.36 -15.39 3.48
N PHE A 260 -0.54 -15.40 4.46
CA PHE A 260 -0.28 -16.00 5.78
C PHE A 260 -0.06 -17.51 5.69
N LYS A 261 -0.88 -18.22 4.92
CA LYS A 261 -0.71 -19.68 4.73
C LYS A 261 0.43 -20.02 3.77
N ALA A 262 0.77 -19.09 2.88
CA ALA A 262 1.75 -19.33 1.83
C ALA A 262 3.19 -19.13 2.27
N GLY A 263 3.42 -18.21 3.21
CA GLY A 263 4.74 -17.72 3.60
C GLY A 263 5.34 -16.74 2.58
N LEU A 264 6.35 -15.99 3.02
CA LEU A 264 7.00 -14.93 2.22
C LEU A 264 8.04 -15.48 1.23
N ASP A 265 8.63 -16.64 1.50
CA ASP A 265 9.78 -17.20 0.75
C ASP A 265 9.44 -17.78 -0.64
N ARG A 266 8.21 -17.58 -1.14
CA ARG A 266 7.81 -18.10 -2.45
C ARG A 266 8.45 -17.28 -3.57
N ALA A 267 9.33 -17.94 -4.33
CA ALA A 267 9.88 -17.42 -5.58
C ALA A 267 8.79 -16.95 -6.56
N ARG A 268 9.12 -15.93 -7.35
CA ARG A 268 8.20 -15.26 -8.29
C ARG A 268 7.47 -16.25 -9.22
N ASP A 269 8.19 -17.18 -9.82
CA ASP A 269 7.63 -18.17 -10.73
C ASP A 269 6.54 -19.05 -10.10
N ARG A 270 6.70 -19.39 -8.81
CA ARG A 270 5.69 -20.18 -8.10
C ARG A 270 4.43 -19.35 -7.83
N ARG A 271 4.58 -18.06 -7.50
CA ARG A 271 3.44 -17.14 -7.35
C ARG A 271 2.68 -16.98 -8.67
N VAL A 272 3.40 -16.75 -9.78
CA VAL A 272 2.80 -16.61 -11.12
C VAL A 272 2.02 -17.87 -11.53
N LYS A 273 2.61 -19.06 -11.35
CA LYS A 273 1.91 -20.32 -11.63
C LYS A 273 0.67 -20.51 -10.74
N GLY A 274 0.73 -20.08 -9.48
CA GLY A 274 -0.40 -20.05 -8.56
C GLY A 274 -1.55 -19.19 -9.07
N VAL A 275 -1.26 -17.95 -9.45
CA VAL A 275 -2.23 -17.02 -10.07
C VAL A 275 -2.83 -17.65 -11.32
N GLN A 276 -2.02 -18.13 -12.25
CA GLN A 276 -2.49 -18.75 -13.49
C GLN A 276 -3.41 -19.95 -13.23
N LYS A 277 -3.11 -20.76 -12.21
CA LYS A 277 -3.96 -21.89 -11.80
C LYS A 277 -5.30 -21.41 -11.26
N GLN A 278 -5.32 -20.37 -10.41
CA GLN A 278 -6.55 -19.81 -9.86
C GLN A 278 -7.43 -19.17 -10.95
N VAL A 279 -6.83 -18.39 -11.86
CA VAL A 279 -7.53 -17.79 -13.01
C VAL A 279 -8.15 -18.87 -13.91
N LYS A 280 -7.40 -19.92 -14.24
CA LYS A 280 -7.94 -21.05 -15.02
C LYS A 280 -9.11 -21.75 -14.31
N GLY A 281 -9.05 -21.86 -12.98
CA GLY A 281 -10.13 -22.42 -12.19
C GLY A 281 -11.41 -21.58 -12.31
N ALA A 282 -11.30 -20.26 -12.22
CA ALA A 282 -12.43 -19.33 -12.30
C ALA A 282 -13.08 -19.23 -13.69
N LEU A 283 -12.36 -19.56 -14.76
CA LEU A 283 -12.92 -19.60 -16.13
C LEU A 283 -13.71 -20.89 -16.42
N ILE A 284 -13.54 -21.93 -15.61
CA ILE A 284 -14.12 -23.28 -15.83
C ILE A 284 -15.23 -23.58 -14.80
N SER A 285 -15.36 -22.76 -13.74
CA SER A 285 -16.49 -22.77 -12.79
C SER A 285 -17.74 -22.18 -13.40
#